data_AF-A0A074Z583-F1
#
_entry.id   AF-A0A074Z583-F1
#
_cell.length_a   1.000
_cell.length_b   1.000
_cell.length_c   1.000
_cell.angle_alpha   90.00
_cell.angle_beta   90.00
_cell.angle_gamma   90.00
#
_symmetry.space_group_name_H-M   'P 1'
#
loop_
_entity.id
_entity.type
_entity.pdbx_description
1 polymer ?
#
loop_
_entity_poly.entity_id
_entity_poly.type
_entity_poly.pdbx_seq_one_letter_code
_entity_poly.pdbx_strand_id
1 'polypeptide(L)'
;MINQHWEEFGLEPTLTTAKIQRMITCNSISTACMTRVLLPRMLSQTTGSAIINISSASSQLPLPYHVLYASTKAFVTQFSDCLEAELERSSVIVQCYCP
;
A
#
# COMPACT_ATOMS: atom_id res chain seq x y z
N MET A 1 29.26 -15.88 19.43
CA MET A 1 28.00 -16.57 19.75
C MET A 1 26.86 -15.58 19.52
N ILE A 2 26.11 -15.76 18.43
CA ILE A 2 24.94 -14.95 18.10
C ILE A 2 23.79 -15.54 18.90
N ASN A 3 23.27 -14.79 19.87
CA ASN A 3 22.15 -15.24 20.71
C ASN A 3 20.86 -15.36 19.86
N GLN A 4 20.18 -16.49 20.05
CA GLN A 4 19.02 -16.97 19.30
C GLN A 4 17.72 -16.26 19.70
N HIS A 5 17.56 -14.96 19.43
CA HIS A 5 16.26 -14.26 19.61
C HIS A 5 15.83 -13.59 18.29
N TRP A 6 15.44 -14.41 17.32
CA TRP A 6 14.82 -13.99 16.06
C TRP A 6 13.29 -13.83 16.18
N GLU A 7 12.75 -13.86 17.40
CA GLU A 7 11.29 -13.88 17.65
C GLU A 7 10.60 -12.51 17.47
N GLU A 8 11.32 -11.42 17.20
CA GLU A 8 10.74 -10.10 16.95
C GLU A 8 11.08 -9.63 15.54
N PHE A 9 10.12 -9.76 14.61
CA PHE A 9 10.26 -9.21 13.26
C PHE A 9 10.17 -7.67 13.35
N GLY A 10 11.32 -7.03 13.61
CA GLY A 10 11.47 -5.60 13.92
C GLY A 10 11.46 -5.32 15.43
N LEU A 11 12.13 -4.25 15.87
CA LEU A 11 12.18 -3.80 17.28
C LEU A 11 10.82 -3.31 17.82
N GLU A 12 9.71 -3.63 17.14
CA GLU A 12 8.35 -3.34 17.58
C GLU A 12 7.86 -4.54 18.41
N PRO A 13 7.88 -4.46 19.76
CA PRO A 13 7.70 -5.64 20.63
C PRO A 13 6.29 -6.22 20.60
N THR A 14 5.36 -5.59 19.86
CA THR A 14 3.94 -5.92 19.87
C THR A 14 3.43 -6.41 18.51
N LEU A 15 4.31 -6.74 17.58
CA LEU A 15 3.96 -7.15 16.21
C LEU A 15 3.54 -8.63 16.14
N THR A 16 2.34 -8.94 16.65
CA THR A 16 1.78 -10.29 16.57
C THR A 16 1.37 -10.67 15.14
N THR A 17 1.34 -11.95 14.81
CA THR A 17 0.86 -12.45 13.49
C THR A 17 -0.52 -11.89 13.12
N ALA A 18 -1.42 -11.77 14.09
CA ALA A 18 -2.74 -11.19 13.87
C ALA A 18 -2.67 -9.70 13.48
N LYS A 19 -1.80 -8.91 14.13
CA LYS A 19 -1.56 -7.51 13.73
C LYS A 19 -0.90 -7.41 12.36
N ILE A 20 0.05 -8.30 12.06
CA ILE A 20 0.71 -8.36 10.74
C ILE A 20 -0.34 -8.56 9.64
N GLN A 21 -1.16 -9.60 9.78
CA GLN A 21 -2.23 -9.91 8.85
C GLN A 21 -3.22 -8.75 8.72
N ARG A 22 -3.66 -8.16 9.84
CA ARG A 22 -4.61 -7.03 9.82
C ARG A 22 -4.04 -5.82 9.08
N MET A 23 -2.78 -5.45 9.33
CA MET A 23 -2.18 -4.26 8.72
C MET A 23 -1.95 -4.46 7.22
N ILE A 24 -1.42 -5.61 6.80
CA ILE A 24 -1.25 -5.94 5.38
C ILE A 24 -2.60 -6.04 4.68
N THR A 25 -3.58 -6.70 5.31
CA THR A 25 -4.92 -6.84 4.73
C THR A 25 -5.59 -5.48 4.56
N CYS A 26 -5.54 -4.64 5.59
CA CYS A 26 -6.18 -3.33 5.61
C CYS A 26 -5.54 -2.34 4.64
N ASN A 27 -4.21 -2.30 4.53
CA ASN A 27 -3.52 -1.26 3.78
C ASN A 27 -3.12 -1.69 2.37
N SER A 28 -2.76 -2.96 2.17
CA SER A 28 -2.16 -3.42 0.90
C SER A 28 -3.13 -4.29 0.10
N ILE A 29 -3.66 -5.35 0.71
CA ILE A 29 -4.58 -6.27 0.02
C ILE A 29 -5.87 -5.54 -0.35
N SER A 30 -6.46 -4.77 0.58
CA SER A 30 -7.68 -4.03 0.31
C SER A 30 -7.52 -3.08 -0.88
N THR A 31 -6.42 -2.32 -0.95
CA THR A 31 -6.13 -1.40 -2.06
C THR A 31 -6.08 -2.14 -3.39
N ALA A 32 -5.27 -3.20 -3.48
CA ALA A 32 -5.16 -3.99 -4.71
C ALA A 32 -6.50 -4.65 -5.11
N CYS A 33 -7.23 -5.21 -4.14
CA CYS A 33 -8.52 -5.86 -4.40
C CYS A 33 -9.60 -4.87 -4.84
N MET A 34 -9.70 -3.70 -4.18
CA MET A 34 -10.66 -2.67 -4.54
C MET A 34 -10.37 -2.11 -5.93
N THR A 35 -9.10 -1.83 -6.25
CA THR A 35 -8.69 -1.45 -7.61
C THR A 35 -9.09 -2.52 -8.61
N ARG A 36 -8.78 -3.81 -8.36
CA ARG A 36 -9.14 -4.91 -9.27
C ARG A 36 -10.65 -4.98 -9.54
N VAL A 37 -11.48 -4.74 -8.53
CA VAL A 37 -12.95 -4.82 -8.67
C VAL A 37 -13.50 -3.61 -9.44
N LEU A 38 -12.97 -2.41 -9.18
CA LEU A 38 -13.53 -1.17 -9.74
C LEU A 38 -12.96 -0.84 -11.13
N LEU A 39 -11.69 -1.14 -11.38
CA LEU A 39 -10.97 -0.71 -12.58
C LEU A 39 -11.64 -1.13 -13.89
N PRO A 40 -12.12 -2.37 -14.10
CA PRO A 40 -12.78 -2.75 -15.35
C PRO A 40 -14.01 -1.90 -15.65
N ARG A 41 -14.80 -1.58 -14.62
CA ARG A 41 -15.96 -0.70 -14.75
C ARG A 41 -15.53 0.72 -15.10
N MET A 42 -14.53 1.26 -14.40
CA MET A 42 -14.00 2.61 -14.64
C MET A 42 -13.48 2.78 -16.07
N LEU A 43 -12.76 1.78 -16.59
CA LEU A 43 -12.26 1.77 -17.97
C LEU A 43 -13.38 1.72 -19.03
N SER A 44 -14.54 1.16 -18.70
CA SER A 44 -15.70 1.14 -19.62
C SER A 44 -16.50 2.44 -19.63
N GLN A 45 -16.24 3.36 -18.70
CA GLN A 45 -16.96 4.64 -18.63
C GLN A 45 -16.37 5.64 -19.64
N THR A 46 -17.25 6.36 -20.33
CA THR A 46 -16.86 7.43 -21.27
C THR A 46 -16.51 8.73 -20.57
N THR A 47 -17.02 8.93 -19.36
CA THR A 47 -16.65 10.03 -18.46
C THR A 47 -15.36 9.69 -17.74
N GLY A 48 -14.41 10.63 -17.71
CA GLY A 48 -13.17 10.47 -16.93
C GLY A 48 -13.46 10.12 -15.47
N SER A 49 -12.61 9.26 -14.90
CA SER A 49 -12.75 8.80 -13.51
C SER A 49 -11.38 8.78 -12.82
N ALA A 50 -11.36 8.71 -11.49
CA ALA A 50 -10.12 8.75 -10.73
C ALA A 50 -10.08 7.72 -9.60
N ILE A 51 -8.91 7.12 -9.39
CA ILE A 51 -8.55 6.36 -8.19
C ILE A 51 -7.61 7.23 -7.36
N ILE A 52 -7.98 7.50 -6.11
CA ILE A 52 -7.12 8.22 -5.16
C ILE A 52 -6.79 7.28 -4.02
N ASN A 53 -5.54 6.83 -3.97
CA ASN A 53 -5.02 6.02 -2.88
C ASN A 53 -4.34 6.91 -1.83
N ILE A 54 -4.47 6.54 -0.55
CA ILE A 54 -3.91 7.31 0.55
C ILE A 54 -2.70 6.58 1.13
N SER A 55 -1.52 7.13 0.89
CA SER A 55 -0.26 6.68 1.48
C SER A 55 0.03 7.45 2.79
N SER A 56 1.29 7.78 3.05
CA SER A 56 1.81 8.48 4.24
C SER A 56 3.26 8.87 3.99
N ALA A 57 3.73 9.98 4.54
CA ALA A 57 5.14 10.39 4.52
C ALA A 57 6.10 9.27 5.00
N SER A 58 5.62 8.35 5.84
CA SER A 58 6.34 7.15 6.25
C SER A 58 6.70 6.18 5.11
N SER A 59 6.14 6.34 3.92
CA SER A 59 6.48 5.53 2.74
C SER A 59 7.82 5.91 2.10
N GLN A 60 8.33 7.12 2.39
CA GLN A 60 9.42 7.72 1.62
C GLN A 60 10.81 7.42 2.19
N LEU A 61 10.91 7.15 3.49
CA LEU A 61 12.18 6.95 4.18
C LEU A 61 12.05 5.81 5.20
N PRO A 62 13.15 5.09 5.51
CA PRO A 62 13.17 4.11 6.58
C PRO A 62 12.73 4.73 7.90
N LEU A 63 11.69 4.16 8.53
CA LEU A 63 11.14 4.64 9.79
C LEU A 63 11.23 3.54 10.86
N PRO A 64 12.26 3.59 11.74
CA PRO A 64 12.40 2.64 12.84
C PRO A 64 11.15 2.58 13.71
N TYR A 65 10.85 1.40 14.27
CA TYR A 65 9.65 1.11 15.06
C TYR A 65 8.30 1.19 14.32
N HIS A 66 8.31 1.52 13.02
CA HIS A 66 7.12 1.53 12.16
C HIS A 66 7.30 0.61 10.95
N VAL A 67 8.13 -0.44 11.09
CA VAL A 67 8.60 -1.26 9.96
C VAL A 67 7.45 -1.77 9.10
N LEU A 68 6.41 -2.33 9.71
CA LEU A 68 5.30 -2.89 8.96
C LEU A 68 4.41 -1.80 8.37
N TYR A 69 4.07 -0.79 9.17
CA TYR A 69 3.21 0.29 8.72
C TYR A 69 3.83 1.04 7.54
N ALA A 70 5.08 1.51 7.69
CA ALA A 70 5.85 2.17 6.64
C ALA A 70 5.94 1.30 5.39
N SER A 71 6.21 0.00 5.53
CA SER A 71 6.24 -0.95 4.41
C SER A 71 4.89 -1.04 3.68
N THR A 72 3.78 -1.12 4.41
CA THR A 72 2.45 -1.18 3.78
C THR A 72 2.09 0.12 3.05
N LYS A 73 2.58 1.27 3.52
CA LYS A 73 2.38 2.57 2.86
C LYS A 73 3.30 2.76 1.66
N ALA A 74 4.53 2.27 1.73
CA ALA A 74 5.41 2.14 0.57
C ALA A 74 4.78 1.27 -0.52
N PHE A 75 4.12 0.15 -0.17
CA PHE A 75 3.34 -0.62 -1.12
C PHE A 75 2.25 0.23 -1.80
N VAL A 76 1.47 1.00 -1.04
CA VAL A 76 0.40 1.83 -1.62
C VAL A 76 0.96 2.89 -2.59
N THR A 77 2.07 3.55 -2.23
CA THR A 77 2.76 4.49 -3.11
C THR A 77 3.22 3.80 -4.39
N GLN A 78 4.04 2.75 -4.28
CA GLN A 78 4.59 2.07 -5.46
C GLN A 78 3.49 1.44 -6.32
N PHE A 79 2.45 0.88 -5.71
CA PHE A 79 1.31 0.31 -6.43
C PHE A 79 0.58 1.37 -7.24
N SER A 80 0.34 2.55 -6.67
CA SER A 80 -0.27 3.67 -7.39
C SER A 80 0.60 4.15 -8.55
N ASP A 81 1.90 4.32 -8.34
CA ASP A 81 2.82 4.82 -9.38
C ASP A 81 2.90 3.83 -10.56
N CYS A 82 3.00 2.53 -10.27
CA CYS A 82 2.96 1.50 -11.30
C CYS A 82 1.62 1.50 -12.06
N LEU A 83 0.50 1.60 -11.34
CA LEU A 83 -0.83 1.59 -11.95
C LEU A 83 -1.08 2.84 -12.80
N GLU A 84 -0.64 4.02 -12.35
CA GLU A 84 -0.71 5.26 -13.12
C GLU A 84 0.05 5.12 -14.44
N ALA A 85 1.27 4.58 -14.39
CA ALA A 85 2.08 4.35 -15.59
C ALA A 85 1.39 3.37 -16.58
N GLU A 86 0.75 2.31 -16.09
CA GLU A 86 -0.02 1.39 -16.94
C GLU A 86 -1.26 2.06 -17.57
N LEU A 87 -1.85 3.03 -16.88
CA LEU A 87 -3.11 3.68 -17.24
C LEU A 87 -2.95 5.06 -17.89
N GLU A 88 -1.72 5.49 -18.19
CA GLU A 88 -1.39 6.82 -18.74
C GLU A 88 -2.22 7.21 -19.97
N ARG A 89 -2.61 6.23 -20.79
CA ARG A 89 -3.41 6.42 -22.02
C ARG A 89 -4.89 6.08 -21.87
N SER A 90 -5.35 5.82 -20.65
CA SER A 90 -6.73 5.49 -20.35
C SER A 90 -7.53 6.74 -19.92
N SER A 91 -8.84 6.59 -19.74
CA SER A 91 -9.72 7.62 -19.16
C SER A 91 -9.68 7.67 -17.63
N VAL A 92 -8.86 6.82 -16.99
CA VAL A 92 -8.76 6.69 -15.53
C VAL A 92 -7.48 7.35 -15.05
N ILE A 93 -7.62 8.34 -14.18
CA ILE A 93 -6.51 9.00 -13.49
C ILE A 93 -6.21 8.23 -12.20
N VAL A 94 -4.94 8.00 -11.89
CA VAL A 94 -4.53 7.42 -10.62
C VAL A 94 -3.69 8.45 -9.88
N GLN A 95 -4.01 8.67 -8.59
CA GLN A 95 -3.24 9.56 -7.73
C GLN A 95 -2.91 8.87 -6.41
N CYS A 96 -1.71 9.14 -5.90
CA CYS A 96 -1.32 8.76 -4.56
C CYS A 96 -1.18 10.03 -3.70
N TYR A 97 -2.06 10.19 -2.71
CA TYR A 97 -1.92 11.28 -1.74
C TYR A 97 -1.09 10.81 -0.55
N CYS A 98 -0.05 11.58 -0.22
CA CYS A 98 0.92 11.28 0.83
C CYS A 98 0.85 12.37 1.91
N PRO A 99 0.05 12.17 2.99
CA PRO A 99 0.01 13.07 4.13
C PRO A 99 1.26 13.00 5.00
#